data_AF-A0AAU5KKK2-F1
#
_entry.id   AF-A0AAU5KKK2-F1
#
_cell.length_a   1.000
_cell.length_b   1.000
_cell.length_c   1.000
_cell.angle_alpha   90.00
_cell.angle_beta   90.00
_cell.angle_gamma   90.00
#
_symmetry.space_group_name_H-M   'P 1'
#
loop_
_entity.id
_entity.type
_entity.pdbx_description
1 polymer ?
#
loop_
_entity_poly.entity_id
_entity_poly.type
_entity_poly.pdbx_seq_one_letter_code
_entity_poly.pdbx_strand_id
1 'polypeptide(L)'
;MRFTRTRKRASAAALAVVAMGVIGVGSATSAQAAEGSWQIRSGGCVALELVELQGGHDHMAIDPTAAPTGCEFGIQNVGTGQWIYGPTTDPRESGWYYDGPGTSLQACTWGPRSAEVCGPVN
;
A
#
# COMPACT_ATOMS: atom_id res chain seq x y z
N MET A 1 -9.02 53.99 -34.28
CA MET A 1 -9.39 52.57 -34.05
C MET A 1 -10.89 52.48 -33.77
N ARG A 2 -11.68 51.92 -34.71
CA ARG A 2 -12.55 50.72 -34.57
C ARG A 2 -13.50 50.74 -33.36
N PHE A 3 -14.78 51.09 -33.54
CA PHE A 3 -15.95 50.26 -33.91
C PHE A 3 -16.61 49.45 -32.77
N THR A 4 -17.86 49.85 -32.45
CA THR A 4 -19.07 49.07 -32.09
C THR A 4 -19.13 48.24 -30.79
N ARG A 5 -20.09 48.54 -29.89
CA ARG A 5 -21.45 47.93 -29.73
C ARG A 5 -21.37 46.40 -29.49
N THR A 6 -22.00 45.78 -28.49
CA THR A 6 -23.46 45.59 -28.28
C THR A 6 -23.61 44.75 -27.00
N ARG A 7 -24.42 45.14 -26.00
CA ARG A 7 -25.77 44.62 -25.65
C ARG A 7 -25.93 43.10 -25.53
N LYS A 8 -26.76 42.72 -24.52
CA LYS A 8 -27.57 41.48 -24.35
C LYS A 8 -26.80 40.34 -23.65
N ARG A 9 -27.36 39.57 -22.70
CA ARG A 9 -28.75 39.28 -22.34
C ARG A 9 -28.81 38.78 -20.89
N ALA A 10 -29.90 39.14 -20.23
CA ALA A 10 -30.40 38.45 -19.06
C ALA A 10 -30.91 37.04 -19.40
N SER A 11 -31.16 36.30 -18.32
CA SER A 11 -32.16 35.24 -18.17
C SER A 11 -31.63 33.81 -18.08
N ALA A 12 -31.90 33.29 -16.89
CA ALA A 12 -31.92 31.89 -16.48
C ALA A 12 -32.55 30.95 -17.51
N ALA A 13 -32.01 29.75 -17.58
CA ALA A 13 -32.74 28.56 -17.94
C ALA A 13 -32.31 27.44 -16.98
N ALA A 14 -33.22 27.09 -16.09
CA ALA A 14 -33.15 25.87 -15.31
C ALA A 14 -33.33 24.66 -16.24
N LEU A 15 -32.51 23.63 -16.04
CA LEU A 15 -32.81 22.26 -16.47
C LEU A 15 -32.29 21.33 -15.38
N ALA A 16 -33.16 21.08 -14.41
CA ALA A 16 -33.04 19.94 -13.52
C ALA A 16 -33.27 18.67 -14.34
N VAL A 17 -32.28 17.78 -14.38
CA VAL A 17 -32.46 16.39 -14.78
C VAL A 17 -32.24 15.55 -13.54
N VAL A 18 -33.36 15.14 -12.93
CA VAL A 18 -33.39 14.08 -11.93
C VAL A 18 -33.76 12.80 -12.67
N ALA A 19 -32.87 11.81 -12.71
CA ALA A 19 -33.25 10.40 -12.65
C ALA A 19 -32.00 9.50 -12.51
N MET A 20 -31.98 8.87 -11.35
CA MET A 20 -31.26 7.67 -10.91
C MET A 20 -30.57 6.81 -11.99
N GLY A 21 -29.30 6.53 -11.71
CA GLY A 21 -28.55 5.42 -12.27
C GLY A 21 -27.47 4.99 -11.27
N VAL A 22 -27.87 4.35 -10.17
CA VAL A 22 -26.95 3.51 -9.41
C VAL A 22 -26.72 2.27 -10.25
N ILE A 23 -25.70 2.33 -11.11
CA ILE A 23 -24.96 1.14 -11.51
C ILE A 23 -23.59 1.37 -10.91
N GLY A 24 -23.38 0.74 -9.76
CA GLY A 24 -22.06 0.57 -9.19
C GLY A 24 -21.19 -0.21 -10.18
N VAL A 25 -20.57 0.51 -11.10
CA VAL A 25 -19.17 0.26 -11.37
C VAL A 25 -18.49 0.90 -10.18
N GLY A 26 -18.25 0.09 -9.15
CA GLY A 26 -17.22 0.43 -8.19
C GLY A 26 -16.01 0.77 -9.04
N SER A 27 -15.66 2.05 -9.09
CA SER A 27 -14.28 2.43 -9.29
C SER A 27 -13.58 1.68 -8.16
N ALA A 28 -13.11 0.47 -8.46
CA ALA A 28 -11.92 -0.01 -7.81
C ALA A 28 -10.93 1.11 -8.14
N THR A 29 -10.86 2.09 -7.24
CA THR A 29 -9.60 2.74 -6.98
C THR A 29 -8.76 1.53 -6.66
N SER A 30 -7.97 1.06 -7.63
CA SER A 30 -6.70 0.45 -7.28
C SER A 30 -6.18 1.40 -6.22
N ALA A 31 -6.15 0.94 -4.97
CA ALA A 31 -5.28 1.56 -3.99
C ALA A 31 -3.98 1.63 -4.75
N GLN A 32 -3.58 2.85 -5.14
CA GLN A 32 -2.31 3.00 -5.81
C GLN A 32 -1.34 2.53 -4.75
N ALA A 33 -0.67 1.40 -5.00
CA ALA A 33 0.42 0.92 -4.15
C ALA A 33 1.19 2.15 -3.71
N ALA A 34 1.27 2.39 -2.42
CA ALA A 34 2.27 3.31 -1.94
C ALA A 34 3.60 2.59 -2.19
N GLU A 35 4.19 2.73 -3.38
CA GLU A 35 5.54 2.23 -3.62
C GLU A 35 6.46 2.91 -2.61
N GLY A 36 7.33 2.13 -1.96
CA GLY A 36 8.06 2.66 -0.84
C GLY A 36 8.99 1.68 -0.15
N SER A 37 9.81 2.24 0.73
CA SER A 37 10.67 1.50 1.63
C SER A 37 10.53 2.08 3.03
N TRP A 38 10.24 1.23 4.03
CA TRP A 38 10.08 1.63 5.42
C TRP A 38 10.95 0.80 6.33
N GLN A 39 11.71 1.48 7.18
CA GLN A 39 12.53 0.79 8.16
C GLN A 39 11.68 0.29 9.33
N ILE A 40 11.76 -1.01 9.59
CA ILE A 40 11.20 -1.69 10.75
C ILE A 40 12.33 -1.99 11.72
N ARG A 41 12.12 -1.72 13.01
CA ARG A 41 13.12 -1.99 14.04
C ARG A 41 12.49 -2.59 15.28
N SER A 42 13.02 -3.74 15.70
CA SER A 42 12.74 -4.35 16.99
C SER A 42 14.05 -4.68 17.71
N GLY A 43 14.34 -3.95 18.79
CA GLY A 43 15.61 -4.06 19.50
C GLY A 43 16.81 -3.80 18.59
N GLY A 44 17.68 -4.80 18.46
CA GLY A 44 18.86 -4.78 17.58
C GLY A 44 18.59 -5.24 16.14
N CYS A 45 17.37 -5.71 15.84
CA CYS A 45 16.99 -6.20 14.52
C CYS A 45 16.41 -5.05 13.70
N VAL A 46 16.87 -4.93 12.45
CA VAL A 46 16.42 -3.90 11.51
C VAL A 46 16.17 -4.56 10.16
N ALA A 47 15.04 -4.25 9.56
CA ALA A 47 14.71 -4.63 8.20
C ALA A 47 14.08 -3.46 7.46
N LEU A 48 14.13 -3.48 6.14
CA LEU A 48 13.31 -2.63 5.28
C LEU A 48 12.11 -3.45 4.81
N GLU A 49 10.91 -2.93 5.02
CA GLU A 49 9.76 -3.29 4.22
C GLU A 49 9.87 -2.61 2.88
N LEU A 50 9.71 -3.36 1.80
CA LEU A 50 9.75 -2.87 0.42
C LEU A 50 8.41 -3.14 -0.23
N VAL A 51 7.81 -2.14 -0.86
CA VAL A 51 6.59 -2.27 -1.67
C VAL A 51 6.82 -1.66 -3.04
N GLU A 52 6.50 -2.40 -4.09
CA GLU A 52 6.61 -1.93 -5.47
C GLU A 52 5.50 -2.49 -6.36
N LEU A 53 5.25 -1.83 -7.50
CA LEU A 53 4.31 -2.31 -8.51
C LEU A 53 5.01 -3.19 -9.55
N GLN A 54 4.67 -4.48 -9.56
CA GLN A 54 5.10 -5.42 -10.59
C GLN A 54 3.90 -5.85 -11.45
N GLY A 55 3.98 -5.60 -12.76
CA GLY A 55 2.92 -6.01 -13.69
C GLY A 55 1.54 -5.38 -13.42
N GLY A 56 1.50 -4.22 -12.76
CA GLY A 56 0.25 -3.54 -12.35
C GLY A 56 -0.34 -4.03 -11.03
N HIS A 57 0.45 -4.76 -10.24
CA HIS A 57 0.05 -5.35 -8.97
C HIS A 57 1.09 -5.08 -7.88
N ASP A 58 0.63 -4.91 -6.65
CA ASP A 58 1.46 -4.57 -5.51
C ASP A 58 2.21 -5.81 -5.04
N HIS A 59 3.52 -5.68 -4.85
CA HIS A 59 4.37 -6.76 -4.35
C HIS A 59 5.12 -6.24 -3.14
N MET A 60 5.32 -7.12 -2.15
CA MET A 60 6.04 -6.81 -0.93
C MET A 60 7.26 -7.72 -0.77
N ALA A 61 8.36 -7.15 -0.28
CA ALA A 61 9.52 -7.88 0.20
C ALA A 61 9.99 -7.35 1.56
N ILE A 62 10.77 -8.15 2.27
CA ILE A 62 11.46 -7.74 3.50
C ILE A 62 12.96 -7.95 3.33
N ASP A 63 13.74 -6.88 3.58
CA ASP A 63 15.20 -6.88 3.49
C ASP A 63 15.84 -6.65 4.88
N PRO A 64 16.31 -7.71 5.56
CA PRO A 64 17.03 -7.57 6.82
C PRO A 64 18.35 -6.79 6.64
N THR A 65 18.44 -5.59 7.22
CA THR A 65 19.64 -4.73 7.16
C THR A 65 20.53 -4.86 8.39
N ALA A 66 19.99 -5.33 9.51
CA ALA A 66 20.76 -5.73 10.69
C ALA A 66 20.10 -6.93 11.39
N ALA A 67 20.81 -8.05 11.43
CA ALA A 67 20.30 -9.32 11.95
C ALA A 67 21.29 -9.97 12.94
N PRO A 68 21.52 -9.40 14.14
CA PRO A 68 22.22 -10.12 15.20
C PRO A 68 21.51 -11.43 15.57
N THR A 69 22.21 -12.32 16.27
CA THR A 69 21.66 -13.62 16.67
C THR A 69 20.32 -13.50 17.39
N GLY A 70 19.32 -14.23 16.91
CA GLY A 70 17.97 -14.27 17.47
C GLY A 70 17.00 -13.25 16.88
N CYS A 71 17.37 -12.57 15.80
CA CYS A 71 16.41 -11.83 14.97
C CYS A 71 15.58 -12.79 14.11
N GLU A 72 14.29 -12.50 14.00
CA GLU A 72 13.42 -13.13 13.01
C GLU A 72 12.75 -12.07 12.13
N PHE A 73 12.40 -12.46 10.92
CA PHE A 73 11.83 -11.62 9.87
C PHE A 73 10.75 -12.37 9.11
N GLY A 74 9.69 -11.69 8.69
CA GLY A 74 8.59 -12.34 7.97
C GLY A 74 7.62 -11.35 7.33
N ILE A 75 6.76 -11.88 6.46
CA ILE A 75 5.68 -11.14 5.81
C ILE A 75 4.37 -11.84 6.14
N GLN A 76 3.43 -11.08 6.70
CA GLN A 76 2.13 -11.57 7.14
C GLN A 76 1.01 -11.06 6.26
N ASN A 77 0.01 -11.88 6.02
CA ASN A 77 -1.30 -11.42 5.58
C ASN A 77 -2.10 -10.91 6.78
N VAL A 78 -2.42 -9.62 6.79
CA VAL A 78 -3.08 -8.93 7.92
C VAL A 78 -4.50 -9.43 8.13
N GLY A 79 -5.22 -9.75 7.06
CA GLY A 79 -6.62 -10.19 7.13
C GLY A 79 -6.79 -11.59 7.72
N THR A 80 -5.82 -12.47 7.51
CA THR A 80 -5.86 -13.89 7.96
C THR A 80 -4.92 -14.20 9.12
N GLY A 81 -3.92 -13.35 9.36
CA GLY A 81 -2.81 -13.58 10.29
C GLY A 81 -1.80 -14.63 9.80
N GLN A 82 -1.94 -15.16 8.58
CA GLN A 82 -1.03 -16.17 8.06
C GLN A 82 0.30 -15.57 7.59
N TRP A 83 1.40 -16.27 7.87
CA TRP A 83 2.72 -15.94 7.34
C TRP A 83 2.82 -16.42 5.88
N ILE A 84 3.09 -15.47 4.98
CA ILE A 84 3.38 -15.74 3.57
C ILE A 84 4.87 -16.05 3.39
N TYR A 85 5.70 -15.43 4.23
CA TYR A 85 7.13 -15.68 4.35
C TYR A 85 7.55 -15.61 5.82
N GLY A 86 8.46 -16.49 6.22
CA GLY A 86 8.96 -16.54 7.60
C GLY A 86 7.91 -17.01 8.62
N PRO A 87 8.13 -16.75 9.93
CA PRO A 87 9.32 -16.10 10.48
C PRO A 87 10.60 -16.88 10.16
N THR A 88 11.67 -16.17 9.79
CA THR A 88 12.97 -16.77 9.47
C THR A 88 14.11 -15.97 10.08
N THR A 89 15.23 -16.66 10.32
CA THR A 89 16.48 -16.05 10.80
C THR A 89 17.47 -15.80 9.65
N ASP A 90 17.10 -16.11 8.40
CA ASP A 90 17.94 -15.81 7.23
C ASP A 90 18.05 -14.29 7.05
N PRO A 91 19.26 -13.71 7.06
CA PRO A 91 19.45 -12.27 6.95
C PRO A 91 19.40 -11.74 5.52
N ARG A 92 19.01 -12.56 4.54
CA ARG A 92 18.86 -12.16 3.15
C ARG A 92 17.47 -11.59 2.89
N GLU A 93 17.40 -10.66 1.93
CA GLU A 93 16.14 -10.20 1.36
C GLU A 93 15.29 -11.38 0.93
N SER A 94 13.99 -11.29 1.22
CA SER A 94 13.02 -12.27 0.77
C SER A 94 12.82 -12.24 -0.75
N GLY A 95 12.01 -13.17 -1.27
CA GLY A 95 11.40 -12.93 -2.58
C GLY A 95 10.38 -11.79 -2.52
N TRP A 96 9.91 -11.35 -3.70
CA TRP A 96 8.75 -10.48 -3.82
C TRP A 96 7.46 -11.30 -3.78
N TYR A 97 6.52 -10.89 -2.93
CA TYR A 97 5.25 -11.56 -2.72
C TYR A 97 4.11 -10.68 -3.20
N TYR A 98 3.35 -11.19 -4.14
CA TYR A 98 2.10 -10.59 -4.57
C TYR A 98 1.06 -10.66 -3.45
N ASP A 99 0.42 -9.55 -3.13
CA ASP A 99 -0.66 -9.51 -2.14
C ASP A 99 -1.93 -10.18 -2.65
N GLY A 100 -2.36 -9.87 -3.88
CA GLY A 100 -3.64 -10.32 -4.40
C GLY A 100 -4.78 -9.34 -4.15
N PRO A 101 -5.87 -9.40 -4.93
CA PRO A 101 -7.02 -8.51 -4.72
C PRO A 101 -7.66 -8.75 -3.34
N GLY A 102 -7.80 -7.68 -2.57
CA GLY A 102 -8.42 -7.74 -1.23
C GLY A 102 -7.53 -8.36 -0.15
N THR A 103 -6.26 -8.61 -0.47
CA THR A 103 -5.25 -8.98 0.52
C THR A 103 -4.47 -7.74 0.89
N SER A 104 -4.12 -7.64 2.17
CA SER A 104 -3.12 -6.70 2.64
C SER A 104 -2.03 -7.46 3.36
N LEU A 105 -0.79 -7.12 3.05
CA LEU A 105 0.42 -7.66 3.62
C LEU A 105 1.10 -6.60 4.50
N GLN A 106 1.90 -7.08 5.46
CA GLN A 106 2.83 -6.25 6.22
C GLN A 106 4.11 -7.04 6.50
N ALA A 107 5.24 -6.36 6.56
CA ALA A 107 6.49 -6.96 6.98
C ALA A 107 6.66 -6.80 8.50
N CYS A 108 7.20 -7.81 9.17
CA CYS A 108 7.38 -7.84 10.61
C CYS A 108 8.79 -8.30 10.99
N THR A 109 9.27 -7.78 12.12
CA THR A 109 10.58 -8.10 12.71
C THR A 109 10.42 -8.40 14.19
N TRP A 110 11.11 -9.45 14.66
CA TRP A 110 11.21 -9.79 16.08
C TRP A 110 12.63 -9.67 16.56
N GLY A 111 12.83 -8.83 17.57
CA GLY A 111 14.08 -8.76 18.30
C GLY A 111 14.14 -9.81 19.41
N PRO A 112 15.33 -10.36 19.71
CA PRO A 112 15.48 -11.23 20.87
C PRO A 112 15.08 -10.47 22.13
N ARG A 113 14.12 -11.02 22.88
CA ARG A 113 13.53 -10.39 24.09
C ARG A 113 12.90 -9.01 23.83
N SER A 114 12.52 -8.74 22.58
CA SER A 114 11.83 -7.52 22.17
C SER A 114 10.44 -7.87 21.63
N ALA A 115 9.56 -6.87 21.53
CA ALA A 115 8.24 -7.06 20.94
C ALA A 115 8.34 -7.25 19.41
N GLU A 116 7.34 -7.90 18.84
CA GLU A 116 7.09 -7.82 17.40
C GLU A 116 6.85 -6.36 16.99
N VAL A 117 7.47 -5.96 15.88
CA VAL A 117 7.20 -4.65 15.24
C VAL A 117 6.98 -4.91 13.77
N CYS A 118 5.88 -4.38 13.24
CA CYS A 118 5.55 -4.45 11.82
C CYS A 118 5.59 -3.06 11.19
N GLY A 119 5.85 -3.03 9.88
CA GLY A 119 5.80 -1.81 9.09
C GLY A 119 4.36 -1.42 8.73
N PRO A 120 4.19 -0.52 7.75
CA PRO A 120 2.87 -0.19 7.24
C PRO A 120 2.20 -1.41 6.60
N VAL A 121 0.90 -1.28 6.38
CA VAL A 121 0.13 -2.24 5.60
C VAL A 121 0.10 -1.72 4.17
N ASN A 122 0.34 -2.59 3.17
CA ASN A 122 0.20 -2.21 1.77
C ASN A 122 -1.26 -2.08 1.31
#